data_AF-A0A099KYV0-F1
#
_entry.id   AF-A0A099KYV0-F1
#
_cell.length_a   1.000
_cell.length_b   1.000
_cell.length_c   1.000
_cell.angle_alpha   90.00
_cell.angle_beta   90.00
_cell.angle_gamma   90.00
#
_symmetry.space_group_name_H-M   'P 1'
#
loop_
_entity.id
_entity.type
_entity.pdbx_description
1 polymer ?
#
loop_
_entity_poly.entity_id
_entity_poly.type
_entity_poly.pdbx_seq_one_letter_code
_entity_poly.pdbx_strand_id
1 'polypeptide(L)'
;MKATVTNLFVHFIYVSLFSFGLFVSTYCAAAEVKNYQNQLAVIDKAHQEFTNDFYNKIIKTAKLKAARFNSLEALSQAIINEINLKKPIKATALIIRNQFLLTRNYYDPKVILLIKQLLDNNVLINAQDLISKINDQGDDGVNAQLSYLLADFYFQRKNWPKVLTYLKDNMSELPIEQYHHAQLMTGISLQKQGEHHRSIKAYEKVVASSEYYAAAQFNMALANIRQGWWTDGHQIISQLLTSQETENKEKALNRLYITLGYSLLNQAYYRNARKTFQLVGLNSRYSNQALLGIALTAAHQDDYIGALNATRFLKDKKQDDLPIDEAYLLMPFFYEKSQQLATASLGYSQASGYYQDKINSMNRLINSPLILKKATMAMSENSVMSIANANSDANNKTRVDFLANYPKYFFSQRQNMLAFKDSLTRLNKPQISKKITALNDEYENITIMMAKSIMQNRVSQLSSYLNQSRYGLARLYDNNTVEQ
;
A
#
# COMPACT_ATOMS: atom_id res chain seq x y z
N MET A 1 43.38 -25.07 17.97
CA MET A 1 41.96 -25.36 18.31
C MET A 1 41.18 -24.15 18.88
N LYS A 2 41.65 -22.90 18.70
CA LYS A 2 40.99 -21.67 19.20
C LYS A 2 40.40 -20.76 18.10
N ALA A 3 40.49 -21.14 16.82
CA ALA A 3 40.08 -20.29 15.69
C ALA A 3 38.65 -20.56 15.16
N THR A 4 37.94 -21.55 15.71
CA THR A 4 36.62 -21.98 15.19
C THR A 4 35.44 -21.45 16.00
N VAL A 5 35.64 -20.99 17.25
CA VAL A 5 34.53 -20.51 18.11
C VAL A 5 34.21 -19.03 17.83
N THR A 6 35.19 -18.22 17.46
CA THR A 6 35.00 -16.78 17.18
C THR A 6 34.21 -16.52 15.90
N ASN A 7 34.37 -17.35 14.86
CA ASN A 7 33.62 -17.21 13.61
C ASN A 7 32.15 -17.67 13.71
N LEU A 8 31.84 -18.64 14.59
CA LEU A 8 30.46 -19.04 14.87
C LEU A 8 29.69 -17.97 15.67
N PHE A 9 30.36 -17.26 16.57
CA PHE A 9 29.74 -16.20 17.39
C PHE A 9 29.49 -14.91 16.60
N VAL A 10 30.37 -14.57 15.66
CA VAL A 10 30.18 -13.43 14.73
C VAL A 10 29.01 -13.71 13.78
N HIS A 11 28.84 -14.95 13.31
CA HIS A 11 27.67 -15.34 12.51
C HIS A 11 26.36 -15.24 13.32
N PHE A 12 26.37 -15.58 14.61
CA PHE A 12 25.20 -15.48 15.48
C PHE A 12 24.79 -14.02 15.78
N ILE A 13 25.75 -13.08 15.84
CA ILE A 13 25.47 -11.64 16.02
C ILE A 13 24.96 -11.00 14.72
N TYR A 14 25.48 -11.41 13.55
CA TYR A 14 24.96 -10.96 12.25
C TYR A 14 23.54 -11.50 11.98
N VAL A 15 23.27 -12.76 12.33
CA VAL A 15 21.91 -13.33 12.27
C VAL A 15 21.01 -12.68 13.32
N SER A 16 21.50 -12.33 14.51
CA SER A 16 20.67 -11.66 15.53
C SER A 16 20.30 -10.22 15.14
N LEU A 17 21.24 -9.41 14.64
CA LEU A 17 20.95 -8.06 14.13
C LEU A 17 19.98 -8.05 12.93
N PHE A 18 20.05 -9.07 12.06
CA PHE A 18 19.15 -9.18 10.90
C PHE A 18 17.83 -9.92 11.16
N SER A 19 17.80 -10.87 12.10
CA SER A 19 16.61 -11.68 12.38
C SER A 19 15.69 -11.03 13.42
N PHE A 20 16.25 -10.27 14.37
CA PHE A 20 15.41 -9.57 15.37
C PHE A 20 14.68 -8.35 14.80
N GLY A 21 15.19 -7.74 13.72
CA GLY A 21 14.52 -6.64 13.03
C GLY A 21 13.24 -7.05 12.29
N LEU A 22 13.06 -8.34 12.00
CA LEU A 22 11.91 -8.84 11.23
C LEU A 22 10.92 -9.70 12.03
N PHE A 23 11.25 -10.19 13.23
CA PHE A 23 10.40 -11.17 13.92
C PHE A 23 9.76 -10.74 15.25
N VAL A 24 10.18 -9.65 15.90
CA VAL A 24 9.64 -9.30 17.25
C VAL A 24 8.31 -8.53 17.22
N SER A 25 7.85 -8.04 16.07
CA SER A 25 6.57 -7.28 16.01
C SER A 25 5.33 -8.13 15.71
N THR A 26 5.46 -9.43 15.44
CA THR A 26 4.37 -10.22 14.84
C THR A 26 3.17 -10.47 15.76
N TYR A 27 3.38 -10.61 17.07
CA TYR A 27 2.30 -10.91 18.00
C TYR A 27 1.43 -9.69 18.37
N CYS A 28 2.03 -8.51 18.57
CA CYS A 28 1.27 -7.29 18.85
C CYS A 28 0.58 -6.75 17.57
N ALA A 29 1.26 -6.87 16.42
CA ALA A 29 0.72 -6.44 15.13
C ALA A 29 -0.50 -7.24 14.69
N ALA A 30 -0.59 -8.55 14.96
CA ALA A 30 -1.72 -9.36 14.52
C ALA A 30 -3.06 -8.97 15.20
N ALA A 31 -3.02 -8.56 16.48
CA ALA A 31 -4.19 -8.10 17.23
C ALA A 31 -4.64 -6.70 16.78
N GLU A 32 -3.70 -5.77 16.59
CA GLU A 32 -4.00 -4.43 16.06
C GLU A 32 -4.51 -4.48 14.61
N VAL A 33 -3.90 -5.30 13.75
CA VAL A 33 -4.32 -5.48 12.33
C VAL A 33 -5.76 -5.99 12.23
N LYS A 34 -6.18 -6.92 13.10
CA LYS A 34 -7.58 -7.39 13.16
C LYS A 34 -8.55 -6.28 13.58
N ASN A 35 -8.15 -5.41 14.50
CA ASN A 35 -8.98 -4.29 14.95
C ASN A 35 -9.22 -3.26 13.81
N TYR A 36 -8.17 -2.93 13.05
CA TYR A 36 -8.29 -1.99 11.93
C TYR A 36 -9.13 -2.52 10.76
N GLN A 37 -8.99 -3.80 10.41
CA GLN A 37 -9.82 -4.41 9.37
C GLN A 37 -11.31 -4.36 9.72
N ASN A 38 -11.65 -4.58 10.99
CA ASN A 38 -13.01 -4.46 11.48
C ASN A 38 -13.53 -3.03 11.37
N GLN A 39 -12.76 -2.03 11.81
CA GLN A 39 -13.14 -0.61 11.69
C GLN A 39 -13.36 -0.19 10.24
N LEU A 40 -12.49 -0.62 9.34
CA LEU A 40 -12.62 -0.39 7.90
C LEU A 40 -13.89 -1.02 7.30
N ALA A 41 -14.25 -2.22 7.75
CA ALA A 41 -15.47 -2.88 7.31
C ALA A 41 -16.73 -2.18 7.86
N VAL A 42 -16.69 -1.73 9.12
CA VAL A 42 -17.80 -1.01 9.77
C VAL A 42 -18.08 0.30 9.05
N ILE A 43 -17.08 1.14 8.81
CA ILE A 43 -17.28 2.43 8.14
C ILE A 43 -17.69 2.26 6.66
N ASP A 44 -17.14 1.24 5.97
CA ASP A 44 -17.54 0.97 4.58
C ASP A 44 -19.00 0.55 4.50
N LYS A 45 -19.48 -0.29 5.45
CA LYS A 45 -20.89 -0.67 5.55
C LYS A 45 -21.76 0.54 5.90
N ALA A 46 -21.36 1.37 6.86
CA ALA A 46 -22.10 2.58 7.22
C ALA A 46 -22.23 3.56 6.03
N HIS A 47 -21.18 3.69 5.22
CA HIS A 47 -21.21 4.47 3.98
C HIS A 47 -22.20 3.86 2.96
N GLN A 48 -22.19 2.54 2.75
CA GLN A 48 -23.13 1.87 1.85
C GLN A 48 -24.59 2.03 2.29
N GLU A 49 -24.87 1.94 3.58
CA GLU A 49 -26.20 2.19 4.14
C GLU A 49 -26.61 3.65 3.98
N PHE A 50 -25.70 4.59 4.24
CA PHE A 50 -25.91 6.01 4.05
C PHE A 50 -26.24 6.35 2.59
N THR A 51 -25.44 5.87 1.64
CA THR A 51 -25.63 6.16 0.21
C THR A 51 -26.96 5.60 -0.29
N ASN A 52 -27.33 4.39 0.13
CA ASN A 52 -28.64 3.83 -0.20
C ASN A 52 -29.79 4.71 0.31
N ASP A 53 -29.79 5.11 1.59
CA ASP A 53 -30.80 6.03 2.15
C ASP A 53 -30.81 7.39 1.42
N PHE A 54 -29.63 7.94 1.15
CA PHE A 54 -29.44 9.20 0.46
C PHE A 54 -30.04 9.16 -0.95
N TYR A 55 -29.65 8.18 -1.77
CA TYR A 55 -30.09 8.09 -3.16
C TYR A 55 -31.58 7.77 -3.27
N ASN A 56 -32.12 6.89 -2.41
CA ASN A 56 -33.55 6.61 -2.34
C ASN A 56 -34.39 7.86 -2.05
N LYS A 57 -33.84 8.83 -1.32
CA LYS A 57 -34.47 10.13 -1.05
C LYS A 57 -34.26 11.14 -2.17
N ILE A 58 -33.06 11.22 -2.76
CA ILE A 58 -32.74 12.26 -3.75
C ILE A 58 -33.43 12.03 -5.09
N ILE A 59 -33.58 10.78 -5.54
CA ILE A 59 -34.25 10.44 -6.82
C ILE A 59 -35.74 10.79 -6.81
N LYS A 60 -36.35 10.98 -5.63
CA LYS A 60 -37.74 11.39 -5.45
C LYS A 60 -37.95 12.91 -5.54
N THR A 61 -36.88 13.71 -5.56
CA THR A 61 -36.97 15.17 -5.73
C THR A 61 -37.50 15.53 -7.12
N ALA A 62 -38.25 16.63 -7.26
CA ALA A 62 -38.91 17.00 -8.52
C ALA A 62 -37.95 17.00 -9.73
N LYS A 63 -36.76 17.59 -9.57
CA LYS A 63 -35.74 17.70 -10.62
C LYS A 63 -35.23 16.33 -11.11
N LEU A 64 -34.98 15.38 -10.20
CA LEU A 64 -34.49 14.05 -10.57
C LEU A 64 -35.62 13.08 -10.92
N LYS A 65 -36.81 13.28 -10.37
CA LYS A 65 -38.01 12.51 -10.73
C LYS A 65 -38.36 12.71 -12.21
N ALA A 66 -38.18 13.94 -12.71
CA ALA A 66 -38.39 14.33 -14.11
C ALA A 66 -37.24 13.93 -15.06
N ALA A 67 -36.05 13.63 -14.54
CA ALA A 67 -34.88 13.24 -15.34
C ALA A 67 -34.95 11.76 -15.79
N ARG A 68 -35.94 11.47 -16.65
CA ARG A 68 -36.09 10.18 -17.32
C ARG A 68 -35.52 10.24 -18.73
N PHE A 69 -34.88 9.16 -19.15
CA PHE A 69 -34.35 9.00 -20.49
C PHE A 69 -35.10 7.90 -21.24
N ASN A 70 -35.15 8.01 -22.56
CA ASN A 70 -35.82 7.05 -23.44
C ASN A 70 -34.85 6.06 -24.09
N SER A 71 -33.54 6.33 -24.04
CA SER A 71 -32.51 5.45 -24.58
C SER A 71 -31.29 5.42 -23.66
N LEU A 72 -30.52 4.33 -23.74
CA LEU A 72 -29.29 4.17 -22.97
C LEU A 72 -28.22 5.16 -23.44
N GLU A 73 -28.19 5.52 -24.72
CA GLU A 73 -27.27 6.52 -25.27
C GLU A 73 -27.48 7.89 -24.63
N ALA A 74 -28.72 8.37 -24.58
CA ALA A 74 -29.04 9.66 -23.98
C ALA A 74 -28.70 9.69 -22.47
N LEU A 75 -28.94 8.57 -21.77
CA LEU A 75 -28.56 8.43 -20.37
C LEU A 75 -27.05 8.49 -20.19
N SER A 76 -26.29 7.71 -20.96
CA SER A 76 -24.82 7.66 -20.87
C SER A 76 -24.19 9.02 -21.17
N GLN A 77 -24.67 9.75 -22.20
CA GLN A 77 -24.17 11.10 -22.50
C GLN A 77 -24.46 12.08 -21.36
N ALA A 78 -25.66 12.03 -20.78
CA ALA A 78 -25.99 12.88 -19.64
C ALA A 78 -25.09 12.58 -18.42
N ILE A 79 -24.76 11.31 -18.19
CA ILE A 79 -23.86 10.89 -17.10
C ILE A 79 -22.43 11.40 -17.35
N ILE A 80 -21.89 11.21 -18.56
CA ILE A 80 -20.56 11.70 -18.93
C ILE A 80 -20.47 13.21 -18.73
N ASN A 81 -21.50 13.96 -19.16
CA ASN A 81 -21.56 15.40 -18.96
C ASN A 81 -21.53 15.79 -17.47
N GLU A 82 -22.29 15.10 -16.61
CA GLU A 82 -22.26 15.39 -15.16
C GLU A 82 -20.91 15.02 -14.51
N ILE A 83 -20.25 13.96 -14.96
CA ILE A 83 -18.91 13.58 -14.50
C ILE A 83 -17.90 14.67 -14.89
N ASN A 84 -17.92 15.14 -16.14
CA ASN A 84 -17.08 16.23 -16.63
C ASN A 84 -17.30 17.54 -15.86
N LEU A 85 -18.55 17.81 -15.45
CA LEU A 85 -18.91 18.94 -14.60
C LEU A 85 -18.56 18.73 -13.11
N LYS A 86 -17.85 17.66 -12.76
CA LYS A 86 -17.47 17.29 -11.38
C LYS A 86 -18.68 17.13 -10.45
N LYS A 87 -19.78 16.57 -10.97
CA LYS A 87 -21.03 16.29 -10.24
C LYS A 87 -21.30 14.77 -10.14
N PRO A 88 -20.42 13.99 -9.50
CA PRO A 88 -20.53 12.54 -9.45
C PRO A 88 -21.84 12.07 -8.77
N ILE A 89 -22.33 12.81 -7.77
CA ILE A 89 -23.58 12.47 -7.07
C ILE A 89 -24.79 12.56 -8.01
N LYS A 90 -24.84 13.58 -8.87
CA LYS A 90 -25.93 13.70 -9.83
C LYS A 90 -25.85 12.59 -10.87
N ALA A 91 -24.65 12.30 -11.39
CA ALA A 91 -24.42 11.19 -12.31
C ALA A 91 -24.93 9.85 -11.74
N THR A 92 -24.52 9.51 -10.51
CA THR A 92 -24.96 8.29 -9.81
C THR A 92 -26.47 8.27 -9.57
N ALA A 93 -27.08 9.40 -9.19
CA ALA A 93 -28.53 9.48 -9.03
C ALA A 93 -29.30 9.25 -10.34
N LEU A 94 -28.76 9.69 -11.49
CA LEU A 94 -29.37 9.44 -12.81
C LEU A 94 -29.36 7.96 -13.17
N ILE A 95 -28.29 7.23 -12.85
CA ILE A 95 -28.20 5.77 -13.06
C ILE A 95 -29.29 5.06 -12.27
N ILE A 96 -29.35 5.30 -10.95
CA ILE A 96 -30.33 4.66 -10.05
C ILE A 96 -31.76 4.99 -10.49
N ARG A 97 -32.00 6.25 -10.87
CA ARG A 97 -33.31 6.70 -11.34
C ARG A 97 -33.79 5.96 -12.60
N ASN A 98 -32.86 5.66 -13.50
CA ASN A 98 -33.13 5.07 -14.81
C ASN A 98 -32.73 3.59 -14.89
N GLN A 99 -32.63 2.90 -13.75
CA GLN A 99 -32.25 1.48 -13.68
C GLN A 99 -33.11 0.56 -14.55
N PHE A 100 -34.37 0.94 -14.83
CA PHE A 100 -35.26 0.19 -15.72
C PHE A 100 -34.74 0.09 -17.16
N LEU A 101 -33.96 1.06 -17.63
CA LEU A 101 -33.30 0.99 -18.95
C LEU A 101 -32.17 -0.02 -18.94
N LEU A 102 -31.45 -0.14 -17.82
CA LEU A 102 -30.33 -1.06 -17.67
C LEU A 102 -30.84 -2.50 -17.62
N THR A 103 -31.93 -2.77 -16.88
CA THR A 103 -32.55 -4.11 -16.84
C THR A 103 -33.13 -4.52 -18.18
N ARG A 104 -33.67 -3.58 -18.98
CA ARG A 104 -34.26 -3.91 -20.30
C ARG A 104 -33.23 -4.11 -21.41
N ASN A 105 -32.07 -3.45 -21.30
CA ASN A 105 -31.02 -3.48 -22.32
C ASN A 105 -29.73 -4.10 -21.74
N TYR A 106 -29.86 -5.16 -20.94
CA TYR A 106 -28.75 -5.70 -20.16
C TYR A 106 -27.55 -6.17 -21.01
N TYR A 107 -27.79 -6.50 -22.28
CA TYR A 107 -26.79 -6.92 -23.25
C TYR A 107 -25.94 -5.77 -23.80
N ASP A 108 -26.34 -4.50 -23.61
CA ASP A 108 -25.54 -3.36 -24.05
C ASP A 108 -24.32 -3.18 -23.11
N PRO A 109 -23.08 -3.14 -23.64
CA PRO A 109 -21.86 -2.97 -22.84
C PRO A 109 -21.85 -1.74 -21.94
N LYS A 110 -22.63 -0.70 -22.26
CA LYS A 110 -22.79 0.49 -21.41
C LYS A 110 -23.39 0.14 -20.06
N VAL A 111 -24.22 -0.89 -19.96
CA VAL A 111 -24.81 -1.32 -18.67
C VAL A 111 -23.72 -1.72 -17.68
N ILE A 112 -22.71 -2.47 -18.14
CA ILE A 112 -21.54 -2.86 -17.34
C ILE A 112 -20.78 -1.61 -16.85
N LEU A 113 -20.55 -0.63 -17.73
CA LEU A 113 -19.88 0.63 -17.36
C LEU A 113 -20.68 1.44 -16.32
N LEU A 114 -22.01 1.50 -16.45
CA LEU A 114 -22.87 2.21 -15.51
C LEU A 114 -22.94 1.51 -14.15
N ILE A 115 -22.94 0.18 -14.10
CA ILE A 115 -22.88 -0.59 -12.85
C ILE A 115 -21.51 -0.39 -12.19
N LYS A 116 -20.41 -0.41 -12.97
CA LYS A 116 -19.08 -0.06 -12.47
C LYS A 116 -19.08 1.33 -11.83
N GLN A 117 -19.72 2.32 -12.45
CA GLN A 117 -19.84 3.66 -11.86
C GLN A 117 -20.57 3.66 -10.51
N LEU A 118 -21.59 2.83 -10.31
CA LEU A 118 -22.25 2.68 -8.99
C LEU A 118 -21.28 2.12 -7.94
N LEU A 119 -20.53 1.07 -8.31
CA LEU A 119 -19.56 0.41 -7.43
C LEU A 119 -18.38 1.33 -7.06
N ASP A 120 -17.86 2.10 -8.01
CA ASP A 120 -16.78 3.08 -7.79
C ASP A 120 -17.21 4.18 -6.79
N ASN A 121 -18.50 4.53 -6.77
CA ASN A 121 -19.11 5.48 -5.83
C ASN A 121 -19.63 4.84 -4.53
N ASN A 122 -19.22 3.59 -4.25
CA ASN A 122 -19.60 2.81 -3.06
C ASN A 122 -21.12 2.60 -2.89
N VAL A 123 -21.89 2.63 -3.98
CA VAL A 123 -23.33 2.39 -3.95
C VAL A 123 -23.63 0.89 -4.12
N LEU A 124 -23.05 0.08 -3.23
CA LEU A 124 -23.07 -1.37 -3.34
C LEU A 124 -24.49 -1.94 -3.31
N ILE A 125 -25.35 -1.47 -2.40
CA ILE A 125 -26.70 -2.02 -2.20
C ILE A 125 -27.54 -1.88 -3.48
N ASN A 126 -27.57 -0.69 -4.09
CA ASN A 126 -28.29 -0.48 -5.34
C ASN A 126 -27.65 -1.24 -6.51
N ALA A 127 -26.32 -1.32 -6.55
CA ALA A 127 -25.63 -2.09 -7.58
C ALA A 127 -25.97 -3.59 -7.48
N GLN A 128 -25.99 -4.17 -6.28
CA GLN A 128 -26.33 -5.57 -6.06
C GLN A 128 -27.80 -5.88 -6.41
N ASP A 129 -28.74 -5.01 -6.04
CA ASP A 129 -30.15 -5.15 -6.43
C ASP A 129 -30.30 -5.14 -7.96
N LEU A 130 -29.59 -4.24 -8.65
CA LEU A 130 -29.61 -4.17 -10.10
C LEU A 130 -28.93 -5.40 -10.75
N ILE A 131 -27.78 -5.82 -10.23
CA ILE A 131 -27.06 -7.01 -10.70
C ILE A 131 -27.93 -8.25 -10.54
N SER A 132 -28.61 -8.43 -9.40
CA SER A 132 -29.51 -9.57 -9.18
C SER A 132 -30.60 -9.62 -10.25
N LYS A 133 -31.25 -8.49 -10.54
CA LYS A 133 -32.31 -8.42 -11.56
C LYS A 133 -31.82 -8.71 -12.97
N ILE A 134 -30.58 -8.31 -13.27
CA ILE A 134 -29.97 -8.61 -14.56
C ILE A 134 -29.57 -10.08 -14.62
N ASN A 135 -28.97 -10.63 -13.57
CA ASN A 135 -28.56 -12.04 -13.53
C ASN A 135 -29.74 -13.01 -13.70
N ASP A 136 -30.92 -12.66 -13.19
CA ASP A 136 -32.14 -13.47 -13.38
C ASP A 136 -32.60 -13.52 -14.85
N GLN A 137 -32.13 -12.60 -15.71
CA GLN A 137 -32.58 -12.41 -17.09
C GLN A 137 -31.46 -12.54 -18.13
N GLY A 138 -30.20 -12.44 -17.70
CA GLY A 138 -29.02 -12.27 -18.52
C GLY A 138 -28.34 -13.58 -18.90
N ASP A 139 -27.52 -13.53 -19.95
CA ASP A 139 -26.68 -14.65 -20.38
C ASP A 139 -25.42 -14.81 -19.50
N ASP A 140 -24.73 -15.93 -19.66
CA ASP A 140 -23.55 -16.28 -18.86
C ASP A 140 -22.42 -15.25 -19.00
N GLY A 141 -22.29 -14.61 -20.17
CA GLY A 141 -21.29 -13.57 -20.43
C GLY A 141 -21.54 -12.27 -19.68
N VAL A 142 -22.79 -11.77 -19.66
CA VAL A 142 -23.18 -10.61 -18.86
C VAL A 142 -23.01 -10.94 -17.37
N ASN A 143 -23.47 -12.11 -16.94
CA ASN A 143 -23.38 -12.55 -15.54
C ASN A 143 -21.93 -12.69 -15.06
N ALA A 144 -21.04 -13.17 -15.93
CA ALA A 144 -19.60 -13.22 -15.68
C ALA A 144 -19.01 -11.81 -15.47
N GLN A 145 -19.31 -10.87 -16.36
CA GLN A 145 -18.82 -9.50 -16.25
C GLN A 145 -19.32 -8.80 -14.98
N LEU A 146 -20.59 -8.99 -14.61
CA LEU A 146 -21.14 -8.45 -13.37
C LEU A 146 -20.50 -9.07 -12.12
N SER A 147 -20.24 -10.38 -12.14
CA SER A 147 -19.51 -11.07 -11.07
C SER A 147 -18.08 -10.57 -10.97
N TYR A 148 -17.41 -10.34 -12.10
CA TYR A 148 -16.08 -9.73 -12.16
C TYR A 148 -16.06 -8.32 -11.55
N LEU A 149 -17.07 -7.48 -11.81
CA LEU A 149 -17.17 -6.15 -11.18
C LEU A 149 -17.29 -6.24 -9.65
N LEU A 150 -18.08 -7.20 -9.14
CA LEU A 150 -18.18 -7.45 -7.70
C LEU A 150 -16.86 -7.99 -7.13
N ALA A 151 -16.17 -8.85 -7.87
CA ALA A 151 -14.84 -9.33 -7.49
C ALA A 151 -13.84 -8.18 -7.38
N ASP A 152 -13.77 -7.29 -8.38
CA ASP A 152 -12.89 -6.10 -8.34
C ASP A 152 -13.24 -5.18 -7.15
N PHE A 153 -14.54 -4.94 -6.92
CA PHE A 153 -15.00 -4.18 -5.75
C PHE A 153 -14.50 -4.77 -4.43
N TYR A 154 -14.57 -6.09 -4.25
CA TYR A 154 -14.07 -6.75 -3.04
C TYR A 154 -12.54 -6.90 -3.00
N PHE A 155 -11.89 -6.95 -4.17
CA PHE A 155 -10.44 -6.97 -4.30
C PHE A 155 -9.81 -5.69 -3.77
N GLN A 156 -10.38 -4.53 -4.13
CA GLN A 156 -9.96 -3.22 -3.60
C GLN A 156 -10.06 -3.17 -2.06
N ARG A 157 -11.04 -3.88 -1.49
CA ARG A 157 -11.29 -4.00 -0.04
C ARG A 157 -10.45 -5.08 0.65
N LYS A 158 -9.58 -5.76 -0.10
CA LYS A 158 -8.76 -6.87 0.40
C LYS A 158 -9.59 -8.03 0.98
N ASN A 159 -10.84 -8.19 0.53
CA ASN A 159 -11.71 -9.29 0.95
C ASN A 159 -11.49 -10.49 0.01
N TRP A 160 -10.36 -11.16 0.20
CA TRP A 160 -9.90 -12.26 -0.66
C TRP A 160 -10.90 -13.41 -0.80
N PRO A 161 -11.60 -13.86 0.27
CA PRO A 161 -12.61 -14.90 0.13
C PRO A 161 -13.72 -14.52 -0.84
N LYS A 162 -14.27 -13.29 -0.73
CA LYS A 162 -15.32 -12.83 -1.65
C LYS A 162 -14.82 -12.70 -3.09
N VAL A 163 -13.59 -12.24 -3.30
CA VAL A 163 -12.99 -12.20 -4.65
C VAL A 163 -13.02 -13.59 -5.29
N LEU A 164 -12.54 -14.60 -4.56
CA LEU A 164 -12.52 -15.97 -5.06
C LEU A 164 -13.93 -16.53 -5.29
N THR A 165 -14.90 -16.19 -4.43
CA THR A 165 -16.30 -16.59 -4.63
C THR A 165 -16.87 -16.04 -5.93
N TYR A 166 -16.72 -14.74 -6.20
CA TYR A 166 -17.28 -14.12 -7.40
C TYR A 166 -16.58 -14.52 -8.70
N LEU A 167 -15.33 -14.98 -8.64
CA LEU A 167 -14.58 -15.40 -9.84
C LEU A 167 -14.63 -16.92 -10.10
N LYS A 168 -15.18 -17.73 -9.20
CA LYS A 168 -14.97 -19.18 -9.20
C LYS A 168 -15.43 -19.87 -10.50
N ASP A 169 -16.65 -19.58 -10.95
CA ASP A 169 -17.36 -20.44 -11.92
C ASP A 169 -17.49 -19.80 -13.31
N ASN A 170 -17.46 -18.47 -13.43
CA ASN A 170 -17.88 -17.78 -14.66
C ASN A 170 -16.71 -17.10 -15.42
N MET A 171 -15.46 -17.33 -15.01
CA MET A 171 -14.31 -16.63 -15.62
C MET A 171 -14.14 -16.94 -17.12
N SER A 172 -14.55 -18.12 -17.61
CA SER A 172 -14.39 -18.50 -19.03
C SER A 172 -15.17 -17.60 -19.99
N GLU A 173 -16.26 -17.00 -19.53
CA GLU A 173 -17.14 -16.16 -20.34
C GLU A 173 -16.71 -14.68 -20.35
N LEU A 174 -15.63 -14.34 -19.64
CA LEU A 174 -15.13 -12.97 -19.60
C LEU A 174 -14.43 -12.60 -20.91
N PRO A 175 -14.56 -11.32 -21.36
CA PRO A 175 -13.66 -10.75 -22.35
C PRO A 175 -12.19 -10.99 -21.97
N ILE A 176 -11.35 -11.28 -22.95
CA ILE A 176 -9.99 -11.80 -22.73
C ILE A 176 -9.14 -10.97 -21.75
N GLU A 177 -9.18 -9.64 -21.82
CA GLU A 177 -8.42 -8.80 -20.87
C GLU A 177 -9.02 -8.82 -19.46
N GLN A 178 -10.35 -8.91 -19.32
CA GLN A 178 -10.98 -9.10 -18.02
C GLN A 178 -10.67 -10.48 -17.43
N TYR A 179 -10.60 -11.52 -18.27
CA TYR A 179 -10.14 -12.85 -17.86
C TYR A 179 -8.73 -12.79 -17.29
N HIS A 180 -7.79 -12.15 -17.98
CA HIS A 180 -6.42 -12.02 -17.49
C HIS A 180 -6.31 -11.19 -16.20
N HIS A 181 -7.09 -10.12 -16.08
CA HIS A 181 -7.17 -9.37 -14.82
C HIS A 181 -7.77 -10.21 -13.70
N ALA A 182 -8.82 -10.99 -13.98
CA ALA A 182 -9.44 -11.91 -13.02
C ALA A 182 -8.46 -12.98 -12.54
N GLN A 183 -7.65 -13.55 -13.45
CA GLN A 183 -6.58 -14.49 -13.07
C GLN A 183 -5.53 -13.84 -12.17
N LEU A 184 -5.11 -12.60 -12.47
CA LEU A 184 -4.23 -11.82 -11.61
C LEU A 184 -4.83 -11.60 -10.21
N MET A 185 -6.11 -11.20 -10.13
CA MET A 185 -6.83 -10.99 -8.86
C MET A 185 -6.97 -12.30 -8.07
N THR A 186 -7.29 -13.41 -8.73
CA THR A 186 -7.38 -14.76 -8.13
C THR A 186 -6.02 -15.17 -7.57
N GLY A 187 -4.94 -15.02 -8.34
CA GLY A 187 -3.58 -15.32 -7.88
C GLY A 187 -3.20 -14.51 -6.65
N ILE A 188 -3.42 -13.18 -6.67
CA ILE A 188 -3.12 -12.30 -5.53
C ILE A 188 -3.96 -12.69 -4.31
N SER A 189 -5.25 -12.98 -4.50
CA SER A 189 -6.17 -13.37 -3.42
C SER A 189 -5.78 -14.69 -2.77
N LEU A 190 -5.35 -15.68 -3.57
CA LEU A 190 -4.82 -16.96 -3.08
C LEU A 190 -3.50 -16.75 -2.32
N GLN A 191 -2.57 -15.99 -2.89
CA GLN A 191 -1.29 -15.71 -2.25
C GLN A 191 -1.45 -15.03 -0.88
N LYS A 192 -2.43 -14.12 -0.76
CA LYS A 192 -2.75 -13.45 0.51
C LYS A 192 -3.40 -14.36 1.56
N GLN A 193 -3.91 -15.51 1.15
CA GLN A 193 -4.42 -16.57 2.02
C GLN A 193 -3.38 -17.66 2.30
N GLY A 194 -2.13 -17.48 1.85
CA GLY A 194 -1.05 -18.48 2.01
C GLY A 194 -1.10 -19.62 0.98
N GLU A 195 -2.03 -19.57 0.02
CA GLU A 195 -2.24 -20.59 -1.01
C GLU A 195 -1.28 -20.39 -2.20
N HIS A 196 0.03 -20.41 -1.92
CA HIS A 196 1.08 -20.04 -2.88
C HIS A 196 1.07 -20.92 -4.15
N HIS A 197 0.96 -22.24 -4.00
CA HIS A 197 0.93 -23.15 -5.15
C HIS A 197 -0.28 -22.90 -6.08
N ARG A 198 -1.47 -22.68 -5.51
CA ARG A 198 -2.67 -22.36 -6.31
C ARG A 198 -2.56 -20.98 -6.96
N SER A 199 -1.90 -20.02 -6.29
CA SER A 199 -1.69 -18.70 -6.87
C SER A 199 -0.84 -18.72 -8.14
N ILE A 200 0.18 -19.59 -8.17
CA ILE A 200 1.07 -19.76 -9.34
C ILE A 200 0.26 -20.22 -10.56
N LYS A 201 -0.61 -21.22 -10.40
CA LYS A 201 -1.50 -21.72 -11.47
C LYS A 201 -2.44 -20.65 -12.04
N ALA A 202 -2.81 -19.65 -11.22
CA ALA A 202 -3.61 -18.53 -11.70
C ALA A 202 -2.74 -17.55 -12.52
N TYR A 203 -1.53 -17.23 -12.06
CA TYR A 203 -0.62 -16.34 -12.79
C TYR A 203 -0.17 -16.92 -14.14
N GLU A 204 0.03 -18.24 -14.24
CA GLU A 204 0.40 -18.93 -15.48
C GLU A 204 -0.65 -18.79 -16.59
N LYS A 205 -1.91 -18.53 -16.24
CA LYS A 205 -3.00 -18.31 -17.21
C LYS A 205 -3.00 -16.91 -17.82
N VAL A 206 -2.15 -16.00 -17.33
CA VAL A 206 -2.00 -14.66 -17.92
C VAL A 206 -0.92 -14.74 -18.99
N VAL A 207 -1.31 -14.56 -20.25
CA VAL A 207 -0.40 -14.68 -21.41
C VAL A 207 0.40 -13.41 -21.65
N ALA A 208 1.52 -13.53 -22.37
CA ALA A 208 2.47 -12.44 -22.63
C ALA A 208 1.88 -11.21 -23.36
N SER A 209 0.80 -11.40 -24.13
CA SER A 209 0.13 -10.30 -24.84
C SER A 209 -0.77 -9.43 -23.96
N SER A 210 -1.09 -9.88 -22.74
CA SER A 210 -1.96 -9.12 -21.82
C SER A 210 -1.20 -8.00 -21.14
N GLU A 211 -1.88 -6.88 -20.89
CA GLU A 211 -1.34 -5.78 -20.08
C GLU A 211 -1.00 -6.20 -18.64
N TYR A 212 -1.65 -7.27 -18.13
CA TYR A 212 -1.46 -7.80 -16.78
C TYR A 212 -0.28 -8.77 -16.66
N TYR A 213 0.37 -9.15 -17.76
CA TYR A 213 1.42 -10.18 -17.77
C TYR A 213 2.57 -9.86 -16.82
N ALA A 214 3.15 -8.66 -16.94
CA ALA A 214 4.29 -8.27 -16.10
C ALA A 214 3.94 -8.28 -14.61
N ALA A 215 2.70 -7.90 -14.25
CA ALA A 215 2.22 -7.97 -12.88
C ALA A 215 2.02 -9.42 -12.42
N ALA A 216 1.45 -10.29 -13.24
CA ALA A 216 1.27 -11.71 -12.93
C ALA A 216 2.61 -12.42 -12.71
N GLN A 217 3.55 -12.27 -13.64
CA GLN A 217 4.90 -12.83 -13.55
C GLN A 217 5.65 -12.32 -12.33
N PHE A 218 5.57 -11.02 -12.03
CA PHE A 218 6.21 -10.47 -10.83
C PHE A 218 5.61 -11.06 -9.55
N ASN A 219 4.28 -11.20 -9.46
CA ASN A 219 3.65 -11.81 -8.29
C ASN A 219 3.93 -13.32 -8.18
N MET A 220 4.08 -14.03 -9.30
CA MET A 220 4.53 -15.42 -9.36
C MET A 220 5.96 -15.55 -8.82
N ALA A 221 6.88 -14.68 -9.24
CA ALA A 221 8.25 -14.63 -8.70
C ALA A 221 8.25 -14.39 -7.18
N LEU A 222 7.41 -13.48 -6.69
CA LEU A 222 7.25 -13.26 -5.25
C LEU A 222 6.67 -14.49 -4.52
N ALA A 223 5.76 -15.24 -5.15
CA ALA A 223 5.24 -16.48 -4.60
C ALA A 223 6.38 -17.50 -4.43
N ASN A 224 7.18 -17.70 -5.48
CA ASN A 224 8.34 -18.58 -5.50
C ASN A 224 9.38 -18.21 -4.44
N ILE A 225 9.75 -16.93 -4.34
CA ILE A 225 10.72 -16.48 -3.32
C ILE A 225 10.21 -16.74 -1.90
N ARG A 226 8.92 -16.48 -1.62
CA ARG A 226 8.34 -16.66 -0.27
C ARG A 226 8.27 -18.11 0.19
N GLN A 227 8.15 -19.05 -0.75
CA GLN A 227 8.15 -20.49 -0.44
C GLN A 227 9.54 -21.12 -0.54
N GLY A 228 10.60 -20.30 -0.66
CA GLY A 228 11.99 -20.77 -0.69
C GLY A 228 12.50 -21.19 -2.07
N TRP A 229 11.67 -21.12 -3.11
CA TRP A 229 12.06 -21.40 -4.51
C TRP A 229 12.64 -20.14 -5.15
N TRP A 230 13.70 -19.61 -4.54
CA TRP A 230 14.28 -18.33 -4.93
C TRP A 230 14.91 -18.37 -6.32
N THR A 231 15.44 -19.52 -6.78
CA THR A 231 16.02 -19.68 -8.12
C THR A 231 14.97 -19.43 -9.21
N ASP A 232 13.80 -20.06 -9.10
CA ASP A 232 12.68 -19.85 -10.04
C ASP A 232 12.22 -18.39 -10.02
N GLY A 233 12.11 -17.82 -8.82
CA GLY A 233 11.76 -16.40 -8.67
C GLY A 233 12.78 -15.45 -9.31
N HIS A 234 14.08 -15.72 -9.15
CA HIS A 234 15.15 -14.94 -9.76
C HIS A 234 15.14 -15.06 -11.29
N GLN A 235 14.87 -16.26 -11.82
CA GLN A 235 14.77 -16.47 -13.26
C GLN A 235 13.61 -15.67 -13.86
N ILE A 236 12.42 -15.71 -13.25
CA ILE A 236 11.27 -14.93 -13.71
C ILE A 236 11.56 -13.43 -13.66
N ILE A 237 12.17 -12.93 -12.58
CA ILE A 237 12.54 -11.51 -12.49
C ILE A 237 13.57 -11.13 -13.56
N SER A 238 14.56 -11.98 -13.81
CA SER A 238 15.59 -11.74 -14.82
C SER A 238 14.98 -11.67 -16.23
N GLN A 239 14.05 -12.57 -16.55
CA GLN A 239 13.32 -12.52 -17.82
C GLN A 239 12.50 -11.22 -17.96
N LEU A 240 11.80 -10.80 -16.90
CA LEU A 240 11.05 -9.53 -16.89
C LEU A 240 11.94 -8.30 -17.07
N LEU A 241 13.17 -8.34 -16.54
CA LEU A 241 14.14 -7.27 -16.73
C LEU A 241 14.65 -7.21 -18.18
N THR A 242 14.79 -8.36 -18.86
CA THR A 242 15.21 -8.41 -20.27
C THR A 242 14.11 -8.03 -21.26
N SER A 243 12.84 -8.21 -20.89
CA SER A 243 11.69 -8.01 -21.79
C SER A 243 11.07 -6.61 -21.72
N GLN A 244 11.51 -5.73 -20.83
CA GLN A 244 10.93 -4.40 -20.64
C GLN A 244 11.66 -3.36 -21.49
N GLU A 245 10.99 -2.84 -22.53
CA GLU A 245 11.45 -1.65 -23.27
C GLU A 245 11.40 -0.38 -22.39
N THR A 246 12.41 0.45 -22.56
CA THR A 246 13.06 1.22 -21.48
C THR A 246 12.39 2.55 -21.11
N GLU A 247 11.51 3.10 -21.95
CA GLU A 247 11.14 4.52 -21.82
C GLU A 247 9.97 4.82 -20.86
N ASN A 248 9.02 3.89 -20.67
CA ASN A 248 7.77 4.19 -19.94
C ASN A 248 7.53 3.39 -18.65
N LYS A 249 8.53 2.63 -18.14
CA LYS A 249 8.33 1.71 -17.00
C LYS A 249 9.42 1.72 -15.93
N GLU A 250 10.14 2.83 -15.75
CA GLU A 250 11.22 2.98 -14.75
C GLU A 250 10.80 2.53 -13.33
N LYS A 251 9.55 2.81 -12.93
CA LYS A 251 9.01 2.41 -11.62
C LYS A 251 8.92 0.88 -11.45
N ALA A 252 8.52 0.17 -12.50
CA ALA A 252 8.39 -1.28 -12.48
C ALA A 252 9.77 -1.95 -12.44
N LEU A 253 10.72 -1.47 -13.26
CA LEU A 253 12.11 -1.91 -13.28
C LEU A 253 12.77 -1.76 -11.91
N ASN A 254 12.68 -0.57 -11.30
CA ASN A 254 13.27 -0.33 -9.99
C ASN A 254 12.70 -1.25 -8.90
N ARG A 255 11.41 -1.59 -8.97
CA ARG A 255 10.79 -2.55 -8.04
C ARG A 255 11.34 -3.96 -8.23
N LEU A 256 11.59 -4.38 -9.47
CA LEU A 256 12.22 -5.67 -9.80
C LEU A 256 13.64 -5.73 -9.24
N TYR A 257 14.46 -4.71 -9.49
CA TYR A 257 15.84 -4.64 -8.97
C TYR A 257 15.90 -4.70 -7.44
N ILE A 258 15.04 -3.97 -6.74
CA ILE A 258 14.99 -4.01 -5.27
C ILE A 258 14.60 -5.40 -4.77
N THR A 259 13.58 -6.01 -5.38
CA THR A 259 13.12 -7.34 -5.00
C THR A 259 14.23 -8.38 -5.20
N LEU A 260 14.88 -8.35 -6.36
CA LEU A 260 16.00 -9.24 -6.67
C LEU A 260 17.20 -8.99 -5.76
N GLY A 261 17.58 -7.73 -5.56
CA GLY A 261 18.70 -7.33 -4.73
C GLY A 261 18.56 -7.79 -3.28
N TYR A 262 17.40 -7.58 -2.66
CA TYR A 262 17.15 -8.07 -1.30
C TYR A 262 17.04 -9.59 -1.24
N SER A 263 16.46 -10.23 -2.26
CA SER A 263 16.43 -11.69 -2.31
C SER A 263 17.83 -12.29 -2.42
N LEU A 264 18.71 -11.73 -3.24
CA LEU A 264 20.12 -12.12 -3.35
C LEU A 264 20.89 -11.85 -2.05
N LEU A 265 20.66 -10.71 -1.39
CA LEU A 265 21.26 -10.38 -0.10
C LEU A 265 20.89 -11.43 0.96
N ASN A 266 19.61 -11.80 1.04
CA ASN A 266 19.13 -12.81 2.00
C ASN A 266 19.72 -14.21 1.75
N GLN A 267 20.12 -14.51 0.51
CA GLN A 267 20.79 -15.76 0.13
C GLN A 267 22.33 -15.62 0.14
N ALA A 268 22.87 -14.57 0.77
CA ALA A 268 24.30 -14.29 0.88
C ALA A 268 25.06 -14.10 -0.45
N TYR A 269 24.36 -13.83 -1.57
CA TYR A 269 24.97 -13.47 -2.85
C TYR A 269 25.37 -11.98 -2.88
N TYR A 270 26.19 -11.54 -1.93
CA TYR A 270 26.45 -10.11 -1.65
C TYR A 270 26.97 -9.34 -2.87
N ARG A 271 27.87 -9.94 -3.67
CA ARG A 271 28.41 -9.29 -4.87
C ARG A 271 27.32 -9.05 -5.93
N ASN A 272 26.46 -10.03 -6.17
CA ASN A 272 25.36 -9.92 -7.14
C ASN A 272 24.26 -8.98 -6.62
N ALA A 273 23.94 -9.08 -5.33
CA ALA A 273 23.00 -8.17 -4.67
C ALA A 273 23.45 -6.71 -4.80
N ARG A 274 24.73 -6.42 -4.50
CA ARG A 274 25.31 -5.07 -4.61
C ARG A 274 25.19 -4.51 -6.03
N LYS A 275 25.57 -5.31 -7.03
CA LYS A 275 25.40 -4.94 -8.46
C LYS A 275 23.95 -4.67 -8.80
N THR A 276 23.03 -5.49 -8.31
CA THR A 276 21.59 -5.33 -8.57
C THR A 276 21.06 -4.03 -7.95
N PHE A 277 21.45 -3.69 -6.73
CA PHE A 277 21.05 -2.43 -6.10
C PHE A 277 21.58 -1.19 -6.84
N GLN A 278 22.77 -1.28 -7.44
CA GLN A 278 23.35 -0.19 -8.25
C GLN A 278 22.54 0.13 -9.52
N LEU A 279 21.70 -0.81 -9.99
CA LEU A 279 20.84 -0.61 -11.16
C LEU A 279 19.55 0.17 -10.84
N VAL A 280 19.27 0.43 -9.55
CA VAL A 280 18.12 1.24 -9.15
C VAL A 280 18.39 2.71 -9.46
N GLY A 281 17.48 3.36 -10.18
CA GLY A 281 17.58 4.76 -10.57
C GLY A 281 17.73 5.71 -9.37
N LEU A 282 18.57 6.73 -9.51
CA LEU A 282 18.90 7.68 -8.44
C LEU A 282 17.69 8.48 -7.93
N ASN A 283 16.74 8.78 -8.83
CA ASN A 283 15.49 9.49 -8.53
C ASN A 283 14.33 8.56 -8.19
N SER A 284 14.58 7.24 -8.15
CA SER A 284 13.58 6.25 -7.84
C SER A 284 13.08 6.39 -6.40
N ARG A 285 11.80 6.10 -6.17
CA ARG A 285 11.25 5.97 -4.80
C ARG A 285 11.97 4.90 -3.96
N TYR A 286 12.74 4.03 -4.61
CA TYR A 286 13.48 2.96 -3.96
C TYR A 286 14.98 3.26 -3.79
N SER A 287 15.45 4.45 -4.18
CA SER A 287 16.87 4.80 -4.14
C SER A 287 17.49 4.63 -2.76
N ASN A 288 16.77 5.01 -1.70
CA ASN A 288 17.28 4.94 -0.33
C ASN A 288 17.38 3.48 0.15
N GLN A 289 16.42 2.64 -0.24
CA GLN A 289 16.49 1.20 0.02
C GLN A 289 17.65 0.55 -0.74
N ALA A 290 17.88 0.94 -1.99
CA ALA A 290 19.02 0.46 -2.76
C ALA A 290 20.35 0.86 -2.12
N LEU A 291 20.51 2.12 -1.69
CA LEU A 291 21.71 2.59 -1.00
C LEU A 291 21.97 1.84 0.31
N LEU A 292 20.92 1.57 1.09
CA LEU A 292 21.03 0.74 2.28
C LEU A 292 21.47 -0.69 1.91
N GLY A 293 20.86 -1.28 0.89
CA GLY A 293 21.29 -2.57 0.34
C GLY A 293 22.76 -2.59 -0.10
N ILE A 294 23.24 -1.51 -0.74
CA ILE A 294 24.67 -1.34 -1.11
C ILE A 294 25.54 -1.29 0.14
N ALA A 295 25.15 -0.54 1.17
CA ALA A 295 25.90 -0.45 2.42
C ALA A 295 26.03 -1.83 3.10
N LEU A 296 24.92 -2.54 3.23
CA LEU A 296 24.86 -3.86 3.87
C LEU A 296 25.68 -4.89 3.09
N THR A 297 25.51 -4.96 1.77
CA THR A 297 26.27 -5.87 0.91
C THR A 297 27.76 -5.54 0.89
N ALA A 298 28.16 -4.27 0.97
CA ALA A 298 29.56 -3.86 1.07
C ALA A 298 30.17 -4.32 2.40
N ALA A 299 29.47 -4.11 3.52
CA ALA A 299 29.92 -4.56 4.83
C ALA A 299 30.09 -6.08 4.91
N HIS A 300 29.17 -6.86 4.31
CA HIS A 300 29.31 -8.32 4.22
C HIS A 300 30.45 -8.80 3.31
N GLN A 301 31.02 -7.91 2.50
CA GLN A 301 32.21 -8.15 1.67
C GLN A 301 33.48 -7.57 2.32
N ASP A 302 33.41 -7.18 3.59
CA ASP A 302 34.47 -6.47 4.33
C ASP A 302 34.93 -5.15 3.66
N ASP A 303 34.14 -4.62 2.72
CA ASP A 303 34.34 -3.31 2.10
C ASP A 303 33.69 -2.23 2.97
N TYR A 304 34.28 -1.99 4.14
CA TYR A 304 33.80 -0.98 5.08
C TYR A 304 33.91 0.45 4.53
N ILE A 305 34.85 0.71 3.62
CA ILE A 305 34.96 2.01 2.93
C ILE A 305 33.71 2.25 2.07
N GLY A 306 33.34 1.26 1.25
CA GLY A 306 32.12 1.31 0.44
C GLY A 306 30.86 1.41 1.29
N ALA A 307 30.80 0.68 2.42
CA ALA A 307 29.68 0.73 3.35
C ALA A 307 29.52 2.11 4.02
N LEU A 308 30.63 2.72 4.45
CA LEU A 308 30.68 4.07 5.02
C LEU A 308 30.27 5.13 3.99
N ASN A 309 30.71 5.02 2.73
CA ASN A 309 30.32 5.95 1.66
C ASN A 309 28.81 5.91 1.40
N ALA A 310 28.22 4.71 1.30
CA ALA A 310 26.78 4.55 1.08
C ALA A 310 25.94 5.08 2.26
N THR A 311 26.34 4.80 3.50
CA THR A 311 25.64 5.32 4.69
C THR A 311 25.80 6.82 4.87
N ARG A 312 26.96 7.41 4.53
CA ARG A 312 27.13 8.86 4.50
C ARG A 312 26.16 9.52 3.54
N PHE A 313 26.06 9.01 2.31
CA PHE A 313 25.12 9.53 1.32
C PHE A 313 23.65 9.43 1.78
N LEU A 314 23.30 8.36 2.51
CA LEU A 314 21.98 8.26 3.16
C LEU A 314 21.77 9.34 4.22
N LYS A 315 22.74 9.55 5.12
CA LYS A 315 22.65 10.55 6.19
C LYS A 315 22.60 12.00 5.67
N ASP A 316 23.23 12.27 4.53
CA ASP A 316 23.23 13.61 3.89
C ASP A 316 21.86 13.96 3.27
N LYS A 317 20.98 12.98 3.08
CA LYS A 317 19.62 13.22 2.56
C LYS A 317 18.73 13.86 3.63
N LYS A 318 18.01 14.91 3.22
CA LYS A 318 17.03 15.63 4.07
C LYS A 318 15.65 14.94 4.17
N GLN A 319 15.52 13.72 3.69
CA GLN A 319 14.24 13.01 3.64
C GLN A 319 13.96 12.30 4.97
N ASP A 320 12.68 12.16 5.33
CA ASP A 320 12.23 11.37 6.47
C ASP A 320 11.87 9.95 5.99
N ASP A 321 12.82 9.02 6.08
CA ASP A 321 12.70 7.65 5.55
C ASP A 321 13.49 6.65 6.42
N LEU A 322 13.06 5.37 6.48
CA LEU A 322 13.68 4.35 7.36
C LEU A 322 15.15 4.07 7.06
N PRO A 323 15.58 3.92 5.79
CA PRO A 323 16.98 3.68 5.47
C PRO A 323 17.92 4.80 5.92
N ILE A 324 17.42 6.04 5.99
CA ILE A 324 18.19 7.19 6.49
C ILE A 324 18.37 7.07 8.00
N ASP A 325 17.29 6.78 8.73
CA ASP A 325 17.36 6.56 10.18
C ASP A 325 18.31 5.41 10.50
N GLU A 326 18.24 4.30 9.77
CA GLU A 326 19.11 3.14 9.98
C GLU A 326 20.60 3.45 9.71
N ALA A 327 20.90 4.34 8.76
CA ALA A 327 22.27 4.75 8.47
C ALA A 327 22.97 5.44 9.67
N TYR A 328 22.22 6.06 10.58
CA TYR A 328 22.79 6.62 11.82
C TYR A 328 23.38 5.55 12.75
N LEU A 329 22.79 4.35 12.77
CA LEU A 329 23.28 3.20 13.54
C LEU A 329 24.36 2.44 12.78
N LEU A 330 24.20 2.26 11.46
CA LEU A 330 25.15 1.47 10.67
C LEU A 330 26.52 2.14 10.54
N MET A 331 26.56 3.48 10.44
CA MET A 331 27.83 4.20 10.29
C MET A 331 28.80 3.96 11.47
N PRO A 332 28.42 4.14 12.76
CA PRO A 332 29.30 3.79 13.88
C PRO A 332 29.62 2.30 13.95
N PHE A 333 28.68 1.43 13.60
CA PHE A 333 28.95 -0.01 13.50
C PHE A 333 30.06 -0.32 12.47
N PHE A 334 30.06 0.32 11.31
CA PHE A 334 31.12 0.13 10.31
C PHE A 334 32.47 0.72 10.75
N TYR A 335 32.48 1.85 11.46
CA TYR A 335 33.71 2.37 12.07
C TYR A 335 34.29 1.39 13.09
N GLU A 336 33.43 0.79 13.92
CA GLU A 336 33.87 -0.22 14.87
C GLU A 336 34.48 -1.44 14.16
N LYS A 337 33.80 -1.96 13.13
CA LYS A 337 34.33 -3.09 12.34
C LYS A 337 35.66 -2.76 11.65
N SER A 338 35.87 -1.48 11.34
CA SER A 338 37.12 -0.96 10.80
C SER A 338 38.16 -0.61 11.87
N GLN A 339 37.96 -1.02 13.14
CA GLN A 339 38.84 -0.74 14.29
C GLN A 339 39.03 0.75 14.64
N GLN A 340 38.14 1.63 14.15
CA GLN A 340 38.13 3.06 14.48
C GLN A 340 37.27 3.31 15.72
N LEU A 341 37.70 2.78 16.87
CA LEU A 341 36.88 2.69 18.09
C LEU A 341 36.45 4.06 18.64
N ALA A 342 37.34 5.06 18.62
CA ALA A 342 37.01 6.41 19.06
C ALA A 342 35.92 7.05 18.18
N THR A 343 36.04 6.92 16.85
CA THR A 343 35.04 7.41 15.89
C THR A 343 33.72 6.66 16.04
N ALA A 344 33.78 5.35 16.28
CA ALA A 344 32.60 4.53 16.51
C ALA A 344 31.85 4.95 17.79
N SER A 345 32.56 5.17 18.89
CA SER A 345 31.99 5.63 20.17
C SER A 345 31.28 6.99 20.01
N LEU A 346 31.94 7.96 19.37
CA LEU A 346 31.32 9.25 19.05
C LEU A 346 30.07 9.08 18.18
N GLY A 347 30.15 8.23 17.13
CA GLY A 347 29.03 7.98 16.24
C GLY A 347 27.84 7.32 16.93
N TYR A 348 28.06 6.35 17.83
CA TYR A 348 26.99 5.73 18.61
C TYR A 348 26.32 6.70 19.59
N SER A 349 27.09 7.59 20.20
CA SER A 349 26.56 8.68 21.04
C SER A 349 25.68 9.62 20.21
N GLN A 350 26.15 10.06 19.04
CA GLN A 350 25.39 10.90 18.11
C GLN A 350 24.10 10.21 17.63
N ALA A 351 24.17 8.92 17.27
CA ALA A 351 23.01 8.15 16.86
C ALA A 351 21.97 8.04 17.99
N SER A 352 22.44 7.82 19.23
CA SER A 352 21.57 7.77 20.41
C SER A 352 20.82 9.09 20.63
N GLY A 353 21.51 10.23 20.52
CA GLY A 353 20.88 11.56 20.59
C GLY A 353 19.85 11.76 19.49
N TYR A 354 20.23 11.45 18.24
CA TYR A 354 19.34 11.55 17.08
C TYR A 354 18.03 10.76 17.26
N TYR A 355 18.11 9.49 17.66
CA TYR A 355 16.92 8.67 17.86
C TYR A 355 16.06 9.17 19.02
N GLN A 356 16.67 9.59 20.12
CA GLN A 356 15.95 10.11 21.27
C GLN A 356 15.13 11.36 20.91
N ASP A 357 15.74 12.31 20.17
CA ASP A 357 15.07 13.53 19.74
C ASP A 357 13.91 13.24 18.79
N LYS A 358 14.11 12.31 17.86
CA LYS A 358 13.08 11.90 16.89
C LYS A 358 11.91 11.18 17.56
N ILE A 359 12.20 10.26 18.49
CA ILE A 359 11.19 9.57 19.31
C ILE A 359 10.37 10.60 20.12
N ASN A 360 11.04 11.54 20.78
CA ASN A 360 10.38 12.58 21.58
C ASN A 360 9.46 13.45 20.71
N SER A 361 9.93 13.84 19.52
CA SER A 361 9.15 14.63 18.57
C SER A 361 7.91 13.88 18.07
N MET A 362 8.05 12.61 17.69
CA MET A 362 6.92 11.78 17.26
C MET A 362 5.93 11.52 18.40
N ASN A 363 6.40 11.26 19.63
CA ASN A 363 5.53 11.06 20.79
C ASN A 363 4.71 12.32 21.12
N ARG A 364 5.28 13.52 20.97
CA ARG A 364 4.50 14.77 21.09
C ARG A 364 3.38 14.85 20.06
N LEU A 365 3.62 14.46 18.80
CA LEU A 365 2.60 14.43 17.76
C LEU A 365 1.52 13.38 18.04
N ILE A 366 1.91 12.17 18.44
CA ILE A 366 0.99 11.07 18.80
C ILE A 366 0.05 11.49 19.93
N ASN A 367 0.57 12.20 20.94
CA ASN A 367 -0.19 12.62 22.12
C ASN A 367 -0.96 13.93 21.94
N SER A 368 -0.77 14.64 20.82
CA SER A 368 -1.48 15.87 20.51
C SER A 368 -2.80 15.60 19.76
N PRO A 369 -3.79 16.51 19.84
CA PRO A 369 -4.93 16.48 18.95
C PRO A 369 -4.46 16.78 17.51
N LEU A 370 -4.63 15.81 16.60
CA LEU A 370 -4.34 15.99 15.19
C LEU A 370 -5.58 16.57 14.51
N ILE A 371 -5.44 17.74 13.88
CA ILE A 371 -6.51 18.33 13.06
C ILE A 371 -6.09 18.15 11.59
N LEU A 372 -6.71 17.23 10.85
CA LEU A 372 -6.37 16.99 9.44
C LEU A 372 -7.19 17.90 8.49
N LYS A 373 -7.68 19.05 8.97
CA LYS A 373 -8.57 19.95 8.20
C LYS A 373 -7.82 20.71 7.10
N LYS A 374 -8.35 20.60 5.87
CA LYS A 374 -8.06 21.39 4.64
C LYS A 374 -6.64 21.37 4.07
N ALA A 375 -5.65 20.77 4.72
CA ALA A 375 -4.41 20.42 4.05
C ALA A 375 -4.69 19.28 3.06
N THR A 376 -5.05 19.68 1.85
CA THR A 376 -5.15 18.91 0.62
C THR A 376 -4.38 17.58 0.68
N MET A 377 -5.08 16.51 1.08
CA MET A 377 -4.87 15.21 0.47
C MET A 377 -5.32 15.35 -0.98
N ALA A 378 -4.57 16.11 -1.78
CA ALA A 378 -4.58 15.86 -3.20
C ALA A 378 -4.19 14.40 -3.30
N MET A 379 -5.07 13.54 -3.81
CA MET A 379 -4.71 12.19 -4.21
C MET A 379 -3.70 12.30 -5.35
N SER A 380 -2.49 12.73 -5.05
CA SER A 380 -1.34 12.43 -5.88
C SER A 380 -1.11 10.93 -5.77
N GLU A 381 -0.53 10.35 -6.82
CA GLU A 381 -0.33 8.91 -6.97
C GLU A 381 0.38 8.22 -5.79
N ASN A 382 0.95 8.99 -4.85
CA ASN A 382 1.69 8.50 -3.69
C ASN A 382 1.00 8.74 -2.33
N SER A 383 -0.06 9.57 -2.22
CA SER A 383 -0.86 9.81 -0.99
C SER A 383 -0.09 9.85 0.34
N VAL A 384 1.08 10.51 0.31
CA VAL A 384 1.89 10.79 1.50
C VAL A 384 1.36 12.06 2.15
N MET A 385 0.99 11.98 3.43
CA MET A 385 0.65 13.16 4.22
C MET A 385 1.89 13.60 5.00
N SER A 386 2.21 14.89 4.95
CA SER A 386 3.19 15.47 5.87
C SER A 386 2.44 16.02 7.06
N ILE A 387 2.64 15.41 8.24
CA ILE A 387 2.04 15.87 9.49
C ILE A 387 3.07 16.76 10.17
N ALA A 388 2.71 18.03 10.32
CA ALA A 388 3.46 18.99 11.12
C ALA A 388 2.70 19.22 12.42
N ASN A 389 3.42 19.57 13.49
CA ASN A 389 2.76 20.20 14.63
C ASN A 389 2.29 21.59 14.17
N ALA A 390 1.14 22.06 14.66
CA ALA A 390 0.67 23.43 14.42
C ALA A 390 1.71 24.49 14.81
N ASN A 391 2.65 24.13 15.69
CA ASN A 391 3.71 25.00 16.21
C ASN A 391 5.14 24.59 15.78
N SER A 392 5.33 23.69 14.82
CA SER A 392 6.68 23.25 14.40
C SER A 392 7.18 23.97 13.15
N ASP A 393 8.48 24.30 13.13
CA ASP A 393 9.22 24.76 11.95
C ASP A 393 8.88 23.93 10.71
N ALA A 394 8.77 24.60 9.56
CA ALA A 394 8.45 23.98 8.28
C ALA A 394 9.39 22.83 7.87
N ASN A 395 10.55 22.73 8.52
CA ASN A 395 11.59 21.73 8.28
C ASN A 395 11.45 20.45 9.11
N ASN A 396 10.56 20.38 10.11
CA ASN A 396 10.41 19.22 11.01
C ASN A 396 9.03 18.55 10.85
N LYS A 397 8.69 18.17 9.62
CA LYS A 397 7.42 17.49 9.30
C LYS A 397 7.64 15.98 9.30
N THR A 398 6.85 15.26 10.08
CA THR A 398 6.83 13.79 10.03
C THR A 398 6.04 13.35 8.80
N ARG A 399 6.64 12.53 7.94
CA ARG A 399 5.97 12.01 6.75
C ARG A 399 5.23 10.72 7.09
N VAL A 400 3.94 10.69 6.79
CA VAL A 400 3.05 9.53 6.96
C VAL A 400 2.60 9.08 5.58
N ASP A 401 3.15 7.96 5.11
CA ASP A 401 2.67 7.27 3.91
C ASP A 401 1.55 6.31 4.29
N PHE A 402 0.31 6.73 4.02
CA PHE A 402 -0.86 5.91 4.31
C PHE A 402 -0.99 4.72 3.36
N LEU A 403 -0.66 4.87 2.07
CA LEU A 403 -0.90 3.81 1.08
C LEU A 403 0.10 2.66 1.19
N ALA A 404 1.22 2.87 1.87
CA ALA A 404 2.10 1.78 2.27
C ALA A 404 1.39 0.75 3.19
N ASN A 405 0.47 1.22 4.05
CA ASN A 405 -0.10 0.40 5.13
C ASN A 405 -1.62 0.16 4.97
N TYR A 406 -2.34 1.11 4.39
CA TYR A 406 -3.80 1.14 4.36
C TYR A 406 -4.35 1.15 2.92
N PRO A 407 -5.56 0.60 2.71
CA PRO A 407 -6.09 0.42 1.36
C PRO A 407 -6.58 1.73 0.74
N LYS A 408 -6.29 1.91 -0.56
CA LYS A 408 -6.63 3.13 -1.32
C LYS A 408 -8.12 3.47 -1.31
N TYR A 409 -9.00 2.46 -1.35
CA TYR A 409 -10.45 2.69 -1.43
C TYR A 409 -10.95 3.55 -0.27
N PHE A 410 -10.44 3.37 0.95
CA PHE A 410 -10.86 4.12 2.13
C PHE A 410 -10.69 5.63 1.90
N PHE A 411 -9.54 6.04 1.38
CA PHE A 411 -9.23 7.45 1.11
C PHE A 411 -10.04 8.01 -0.06
N SER A 412 -10.25 7.21 -1.11
CA SER A 412 -11.15 7.58 -2.20
C SER A 412 -12.58 7.79 -1.70
N GLN A 413 -13.08 6.93 -0.81
CA GLN A 413 -14.42 7.06 -0.24
C GLN A 413 -14.54 8.24 0.73
N ARG A 414 -13.52 8.51 1.55
CA ARG A 414 -13.44 9.73 2.35
C ARG A 414 -13.51 10.98 1.48
N GLN A 415 -12.80 11.00 0.35
CA GLN A 415 -12.86 12.13 -0.59
C GLN A 415 -14.24 12.25 -1.25
N ASN A 416 -14.84 11.14 -1.68
CA ASN A 416 -16.20 11.12 -2.21
C ASN A 416 -17.20 11.70 -1.21
N MET A 417 -17.05 11.38 0.08
CA MET A 417 -17.93 11.85 1.15
C MET A 417 -17.96 13.38 1.28
N LEU A 418 -16.85 14.07 1.00
CA LEU A 418 -16.79 15.53 0.99
C LEU A 418 -17.69 16.13 -0.09
N ALA A 419 -17.80 15.50 -1.26
CA ALA A 419 -18.64 15.97 -2.35
C ALA A 419 -20.15 15.94 -2.00
N PHE A 420 -20.56 15.05 -1.08
CA PHE A 420 -21.95 15.00 -0.62
C PHE A 420 -22.31 16.19 0.26
N LYS A 421 -21.37 16.69 1.07
CA LYS A 421 -21.57 17.89 1.88
C LYS A 421 -21.87 19.10 1.00
N ASP A 422 -21.09 19.30 -0.06
CA ASP A 422 -21.29 20.40 -1.02
C ASP A 422 -22.66 20.30 -1.72
N SER A 423 -23.08 19.09 -2.06
CA SER A 423 -24.37 18.84 -2.71
C SER A 423 -25.57 19.02 -1.77
N LEU A 424 -25.41 18.75 -0.46
CA LEU A 424 -26.48 18.85 0.53
C LEU A 424 -26.84 20.28 0.95
N THR A 425 -25.90 21.23 0.89
CA THR A 425 -26.18 22.65 1.18
C THR A 425 -27.37 23.18 0.37
N ARG A 426 -27.67 22.57 -0.77
CA ARG A 426 -28.75 22.93 -1.69
C ARG A 426 -30.07 22.20 -1.45
N LEU A 427 -30.10 21.13 -0.63
CA LEU A 427 -31.26 20.23 -0.46
C LEU A 427 -32.08 20.48 0.83
N ASN A 428 -31.59 21.30 1.76
CA ASN A 428 -32.24 21.68 3.02
C ASN A 428 -32.89 20.51 3.81
N LYS A 429 -32.16 19.40 4.01
CA LYS A 429 -32.61 18.23 4.78
C LYS A 429 -31.75 18.00 6.03
N PRO A 430 -32.19 18.45 7.23
CA PRO A 430 -31.35 18.47 8.42
C PRO A 430 -30.92 17.08 8.92
N GLN A 431 -31.79 16.06 8.81
CA GLN A 431 -31.44 14.70 9.22
C GLN A 431 -30.33 14.07 8.37
N ILE A 432 -30.35 14.28 7.05
CA ILE A 432 -29.31 13.76 6.16
C ILE A 432 -28.00 14.50 6.43
N SER A 433 -28.06 15.82 6.67
CA SER A 433 -26.89 16.59 7.05
C SER A 433 -26.21 16.07 8.33
N LYS A 434 -26.98 15.69 9.35
CA LYS A 434 -26.43 15.08 10.58
C LYS A 434 -25.71 13.76 10.29
N LYS A 435 -26.30 12.87 9.49
CA LYS A 435 -25.67 11.59 9.09
C LYS A 435 -24.37 11.81 8.31
N ILE A 436 -24.34 12.78 7.40
CA ILE A 436 -23.11 13.14 6.65
C ILE A 436 -22.02 13.65 7.56
N THR A 437 -22.35 14.53 8.51
CA THR A 437 -21.36 15.05 9.45
C THR A 437 -20.80 13.92 10.30
N ALA A 438 -21.65 13.07 10.87
CA ALA A 438 -21.22 11.91 11.66
C ALA A 438 -20.29 10.97 10.87
N LEU A 439 -20.63 10.64 9.62
CA LEU A 439 -19.81 9.76 8.79
C LEU A 439 -18.46 10.41 8.40
N ASN A 440 -18.45 11.72 8.13
CA ASN A 440 -17.19 12.45 7.90
C ASN A 440 -16.31 12.49 9.14
N ASP A 441 -16.90 12.69 10.32
CA ASP A 441 -16.18 12.69 11.60
C ASP A 441 -15.60 11.29 11.88
N GLU A 442 -16.31 10.22 11.54
CA GLU A 442 -15.80 8.84 11.65
C GLU A 442 -14.63 8.58 10.71
N TYR A 443 -14.73 9.00 9.44
CA TYR A 443 -13.61 8.93 8.48
C TYR A 443 -12.38 9.68 8.97
N GLU A 444 -12.58 10.86 9.56
CA GLU A 444 -11.51 11.67 10.13
C GLU A 444 -10.85 10.96 11.33
N ASN A 445 -11.65 10.46 12.27
CA ASN A 445 -11.17 9.74 13.44
C ASN A 445 -10.34 8.51 13.07
N ILE A 446 -10.82 7.70 12.12
CA ILE A 446 -10.09 6.53 11.63
C ILE A 446 -8.77 6.96 10.96
N THR A 447 -8.78 8.05 10.18
CA THR A 447 -7.56 8.57 9.54
C THR A 447 -6.52 9.03 10.58
N ILE A 448 -6.98 9.69 11.66
CA ILE A 448 -6.12 10.08 12.78
C ILE A 448 -5.53 8.85 13.47
N MET A 449 -6.33 7.82 13.73
CA MET A 449 -5.87 6.55 14.32
C MET A 449 -4.81 5.88 13.44
N MET A 450 -5.04 5.81 12.12
CA MET A 450 -4.07 5.29 11.16
C MET A 450 -2.74 6.06 11.20
N ALA A 451 -2.79 7.39 11.24
CA ALA A 451 -1.59 8.22 11.32
C ALA A 451 -0.80 7.94 12.60
N LYS A 452 -1.49 7.88 13.75
CA LYS A 452 -0.88 7.57 15.04
C LYS A 452 -0.25 6.18 15.05
N SER A 453 -0.92 5.17 14.50
CA SER A 453 -0.39 3.81 14.37
C SER A 453 0.90 3.76 13.54
N ILE A 454 0.95 4.46 12.41
CA ILE A 454 2.18 4.55 11.60
C ILE A 454 3.32 5.19 12.42
N MET A 455 3.04 6.29 13.11
CA MET A 455 4.06 6.95 13.94
C MET A 455 4.50 6.08 15.12
N GLN A 456 3.59 5.36 15.77
CA GLN A 456 3.89 4.42 16.86
C GLN A 456 4.81 3.28 16.39
N ASN A 457 4.52 2.70 15.22
CA ASN A 457 5.39 1.71 14.61
C ASN A 457 6.79 2.27 14.32
N ARG A 458 6.87 3.51 13.84
CA ARG A 458 8.15 4.18 13.61
C ARG A 458 8.89 4.45 14.92
N VAL A 459 8.21 4.87 15.99
CA VAL A 459 8.80 5.01 17.32
C VAL A 459 9.36 3.67 17.82
N SER A 460 8.66 2.56 17.61
CA SER A 460 9.14 1.23 17.99
C SER A 460 10.45 0.86 17.27
N GLN A 461 10.52 1.10 15.96
CA GLN A 461 11.74 0.90 15.16
C GLN A 461 12.90 1.77 15.67
N LEU A 462 12.65 3.06 15.88
CA LEU A 462 13.67 3.99 16.39
C LEU A 462 14.14 3.63 17.80
N SER A 463 13.25 3.13 18.65
CA SER A 463 13.60 2.66 20.00
C SER A 463 14.51 1.44 19.94
N SER A 464 14.30 0.53 18.98
CA SER A 464 15.21 -0.58 18.72
C SER A 464 16.60 -0.07 18.32
N TYR A 465 16.69 0.88 17.38
CA TYR A 465 17.97 1.46 16.97
C TYR A 465 18.67 2.24 18.09
N LEU A 466 17.91 2.94 18.94
CA LEU A 466 18.43 3.59 20.15
C LEU A 466 19.07 2.59 21.10
N ASN A 467 18.38 1.48 21.38
CA ASN A 467 18.91 0.43 22.27
C ASN A 467 20.18 -0.20 21.68
N GLN A 468 20.20 -0.47 20.37
CA GLN A 468 21.39 -0.99 19.68
C GLN A 468 22.56 0.00 19.72
N SER A 469 22.27 1.31 19.60
CA SER A 469 23.31 2.35 19.67
C SER A 469 23.90 2.46 21.08
N ARG A 470 23.06 2.41 22.11
CA ARG A 470 23.50 2.39 23.52
C ARG A 470 24.30 1.14 23.85
N TYR A 471 23.88 -0.02 23.35
CA TYR A 471 24.62 -1.27 23.51
C TYR A 471 25.99 -1.22 22.82
N GLY A 472 26.04 -0.73 21.58
CA GLY A 472 27.30 -0.54 20.85
C GLY A 472 28.26 0.37 21.61
N LEU A 473 27.75 1.48 22.16
CA LEU A 473 28.52 2.41 22.98
C LEU A 473 29.06 1.76 24.26
N ALA A 474 28.20 1.07 25.02
CA ALA A 474 28.59 0.39 26.26
C ALA A 474 29.69 -0.64 26.03
N ARG A 475 29.55 -1.46 24.98
CA ARG A 475 30.54 -2.47 24.60
C ARG A 475 31.91 -1.86 24.29
N LEU A 476 31.95 -0.68 23.65
CA LEU A 476 33.21 0.01 23.37
C LEU A 476 33.88 0.52 24.65
N TYR A 477 33.11 0.96 25.64
CA TYR A 477 33.65 1.36 26.94
C TYR A 477 34.22 0.16 27.70
N ASP A 478 33.50 -0.96 27.74
CA ASP A 478 33.95 -2.17 28.44
C ASP A 478 35.22 -2.78 27.82
N ASN A 479 35.36 -2.72 26.48
CA ASN A 479 36.55 -3.24 25.81
C ASN A 479 37.77 -2.32 26.01
N ASN A 480 37.55 -1.00 26.10
CA ASN A 480 38.64 -0.04 26.31
C ASN A 480 39.16 -0.03 27.76
N THR A 481 38.42 -0.56 28.73
CA THR A 481 38.86 -0.67 30.14
C THR A 481 39.63 -1.95 30.45
N VAL A 482 39.64 -2.94 29.54
CA VAL A 482 40.38 -4.21 29.72
C VAL A 482 41.80 -4.16 29.11
N GLU A 483 42.07 -3.19 28.23
CA GLU A 483 43.41 -2.96 27.64
C GLU A 483 44.26 -1.91 28.37
N GLN A 484 43.77 -1.37 29.51
CA GLN A 484 44.55 -0.57 30.46
C GLN A 484 44.96 -1.43 31.65
#